data_AF-A0A9W7KU07-F1
#
_entry.id   AF-A0A9W7KU07-F1
#
_cell.length_a   1.000
_cell.length_b   1.000
_cell.length_c   1.000
_cell.angle_alpha   90.00
_cell.angle_beta   90.00
_cell.angle_gamma   90.00
#
_symmetry.space_group_name_H-M   'P 1'
#
loop_
_entity.id
_entity.type
_entity.pdbx_description
1 polymer ?
#
loop_
_entity_poly.entity_id
_entity_poly.type
_entity_poly.pdbx_seq_one_letter_code
_entity_poly.pdbx_strand_id
1 'polypeptide(L)'
;MKAALILLSALLTAANACTLDGCDHPDCGGCGGACCKLAITINESTESVMNKLNASIASGGPDGLYTGMMTAEGTLTFGDLRAYDKQIDFIGQAEHLTINGLYTDTVNFALAPLSDTSTEVKAFSISQIAGAYCDDGQNYLNILQLVQGVKWVDGDLELDQVSHLDDSCPEPTE
;
A
#
# COMPACT_ATOMS: atom_id res chain seq x y z
N MET A 1 -53.63 -18.84 28.28
CA MET A 1 -52.43 -17.97 28.35
C MET A 1 -51.56 -18.31 27.13
N LYS A 2 -51.44 -17.39 26.16
CA LYS A 2 -50.66 -17.61 24.94
C LYS A 2 -49.23 -17.15 25.20
N ALA A 3 -48.27 -18.06 25.09
CA ALA A 3 -46.85 -17.75 25.17
C ALA A 3 -46.43 -17.04 23.88
N ALA A 4 -45.96 -15.79 23.98
CA ALA A 4 -45.38 -15.06 22.88
C ALA A 4 -43.93 -15.53 22.69
N LEU A 5 -43.66 -16.17 21.56
CA LEU A 5 -42.33 -16.56 21.12
C LEU A 5 -41.66 -15.30 20.54
N ILE A 6 -40.74 -14.69 21.31
CA ILE A 6 -39.94 -13.56 20.84
C ILE A 6 -38.80 -14.15 20.00
N LEU A 7 -38.95 -14.12 18.67
CA LEU A 7 -37.83 -14.35 17.75
C LEU A 7 -36.91 -13.14 17.83
N LEU A 8 -35.76 -13.32 18.49
CA LEU A 8 -34.66 -12.37 18.45
C LEU A 8 -33.88 -12.62 17.14
N SER A 9 -34.27 -11.93 16.07
CA SER A 9 -33.50 -11.91 14.83
C SER A 9 -32.17 -11.19 15.11
N ALA A 10 -31.09 -11.95 15.28
CA ALA A 10 -29.75 -11.41 15.29
C ALA A 10 -29.45 -10.87 13.88
N LEU A 11 -29.54 -9.55 13.71
CA LEU A 11 -28.98 -8.85 12.57
C LEU A 11 -27.46 -9.05 12.66
N LEU A 12 -26.92 -9.98 11.87
CA LEU A 12 -25.50 -9.97 11.54
C LEU A 12 -25.28 -8.70 10.72
N THR A 13 -24.89 -7.61 11.39
CA THR A 13 -24.17 -6.54 10.73
C THR A 13 -22.85 -7.15 10.30
N ALA A 14 -22.70 -7.41 8.99
CA ALA A 14 -21.38 -7.55 8.40
C ALA A 14 -20.64 -6.26 8.76
N ALA A 15 -19.66 -6.38 9.65
CA ALA A 15 -18.75 -5.29 9.92
C ALA A 15 -17.90 -5.16 8.66
N ASN A 16 -18.33 -4.31 7.71
CA ASN A 16 -17.45 -3.87 6.63
C ASN A 16 -16.30 -3.15 7.33
N ALA A 17 -15.15 -3.83 7.43
CA ALA A 17 -13.98 -3.32 8.14
C ALA A 17 -13.35 -2.14 7.40
N CYS A 18 -13.72 -1.94 6.14
CA CYS A 18 -13.12 -0.97 5.25
C CYS A 18 -14.22 -0.40 4.32
N THR A 19 -14.48 0.91 4.40
CA THR A 19 -15.45 1.64 3.54
C THR A 19 -14.78 2.78 2.77
N LEU A 20 -13.45 2.74 2.69
CA LEU A 20 -12.64 3.70 1.95
C LEU A 20 -12.54 3.26 0.49
N ASP A 21 -12.31 4.21 -0.42
CA ASP A 21 -12.02 3.89 -1.82
C ASP A 21 -10.78 2.99 -1.87
N GLY A 22 -10.89 1.81 -2.48
CA GLY A 22 -9.83 0.78 -2.53
C GLY A 22 -10.07 -0.45 -1.65
N CYS A 23 -11.07 -0.44 -0.76
CA CYS A 23 -11.42 -1.61 0.07
C CYS A 23 -12.14 -2.76 -0.69
N ASP A 24 -12.31 -2.60 -1.99
CA ASP A 24 -12.95 -3.52 -2.92
C ASP A 24 -11.94 -4.35 -3.74
N HIS A 25 -10.65 -4.20 -3.44
CA HIS A 25 -9.53 -4.91 -4.07
C HIS A 25 -9.00 -6.00 -3.13
N PRO A 26 -9.61 -7.19 -3.07
CA PRO A 26 -9.29 -8.17 -2.05
C PRO A 26 -7.84 -8.66 -2.14
N ASP A 27 -7.12 -8.67 -1.02
CA ASP A 27 -5.67 -8.90 -0.96
C ASP A 27 -5.32 -10.40 -0.91
N CYS A 28 -5.77 -11.17 -1.89
CA CYS A 28 -5.63 -12.63 -1.91
C CYS A 28 -4.29 -13.09 -2.52
N GLY A 29 -3.26 -12.23 -2.53
CA GLY A 29 -2.01 -12.44 -3.27
C GLY A 29 -1.22 -13.70 -2.87
N GLY A 30 -0.26 -14.08 -3.71
CA GLY A 30 0.53 -15.32 -3.57
C GLY A 30 1.57 -15.36 -2.43
N CYS A 31 1.59 -14.38 -1.53
CA CYS A 31 2.59 -14.26 -0.45
C CYS A 31 2.31 -15.11 0.79
N GLY A 32 1.23 -15.91 0.80
CA GLY A 32 0.82 -16.72 1.95
C GLY A 32 0.08 -15.96 3.05
N GLY A 33 -0.38 -14.74 2.75
CA GLY A 33 -1.14 -13.85 3.63
C GLY A 33 -1.89 -12.80 2.83
N ALA A 34 -2.41 -11.77 3.50
CA ALA A 34 -2.97 -10.60 2.83
C ALA A 34 -1.83 -9.75 2.26
N CYS A 35 -1.80 -9.59 0.94
CA CYS A 35 -0.83 -8.70 0.30
C CYS A 35 -1.28 -8.19 -1.06
N CYS A 36 -0.68 -7.06 -1.42
CA CYS A 36 -0.87 -6.37 -2.68
C CYS A 36 0.47 -5.97 -3.28
N LYS A 37 0.59 -6.06 -4.60
CA LYS A 37 1.77 -5.69 -5.36
C LYS A 37 1.37 -4.87 -6.59
N LEU A 38 1.87 -3.65 -6.67
CA LEU A 38 1.57 -2.70 -7.76
C LEU A 38 2.86 -2.28 -8.47
N ALA A 39 2.77 -2.04 -9.77
CA ALA A 39 3.70 -1.20 -10.53
C ALA A 39 3.02 0.13 -10.81
N ILE A 40 3.70 1.24 -10.53
CA ILE A 40 3.16 2.59 -10.69
C ILE A 40 4.16 3.41 -11.50
N THR A 41 3.70 4.05 -12.57
CA THR A 41 4.55 4.92 -13.40
C THR A 41 4.40 6.38 -13.00
N ILE A 42 5.49 7.00 -12.54
CA ILE A 42 5.53 8.42 -12.16
C ILE A 42 6.46 9.18 -13.12
N ASN A 43 5.99 10.29 -13.69
CA ASN A 43 6.75 11.12 -14.63
C ASN A 43 7.73 12.08 -13.93
N GLU A 44 8.57 11.53 -13.06
CA GLU A 44 9.65 12.23 -12.41
C GLU A 44 10.89 11.33 -12.31
N SER A 45 12.06 11.91 -12.05
CA SER A 45 13.28 11.14 -11.81
C SER A 45 13.17 10.33 -10.52
N THR A 46 13.91 9.21 -10.43
CA THR A 46 13.92 8.32 -9.28
C THR A 46 14.24 9.05 -7.97
N GLU A 47 15.16 10.03 -8.03
CA GLU A 47 15.52 10.87 -6.89
C GLU A 47 14.38 11.79 -6.44
N SER A 48 13.63 12.39 -7.37
CA SER A 48 12.47 13.22 -7.02
C SER A 48 11.37 12.37 -6.38
N VAL A 49 11.07 11.21 -6.99
CA VAL A 49 10.07 10.26 -6.47
C VAL A 49 10.45 9.78 -5.07
N MET A 50 11.71 9.36 -4.87
CA MET A 50 12.22 8.94 -3.56
C MET A 50 12.07 10.04 -2.52
N ASN A 51 12.51 11.27 -2.82
CA ASN A 51 12.45 12.38 -1.87
C ASN A 51 11.02 12.70 -1.45
N LYS A 52 10.06 12.67 -2.39
CA LYS A 52 8.65 12.95 -2.10
C LYS A 52 7.97 11.84 -1.30
N LEU A 53 8.21 10.57 -1.64
CA LEU A 53 7.71 9.43 -0.87
C LEU A 53 8.30 9.44 0.55
N ASN A 54 9.61 9.67 0.67
CA ASN A 54 10.27 9.78 1.96
C ASN A 54 9.70 10.93 2.81
N ALA A 55 9.47 12.09 2.21
CA ALA A 55 8.84 13.22 2.90
C ALA A 55 7.42 12.90 3.38
N SER A 56 6.61 12.24 2.54
CA SER A 56 5.25 11.79 2.90
C SER A 56 5.29 10.84 4.09
N ILE A 57 6.11 9.79 4.03
CA ILE A 57 6.28 8.80 5.11
C ILE A 57 6.80 9.47 6.39
N ALA A 58 7.76 10.39 6.28
CA ALA A 58 8.31 11.11 7.43
C ALA A 58 7.27 12.00 8.14
N SER A 59 6.24 12.46 7.41
CA SER A 59 5.08 13.16 8.00
C SER A 59 3.97 12.23 8.51
N GLY A 60 4.17 10.92 8.44
CA GLY A 60 3.18 9.92 8.81
C GLY A 60 2.23 9.53 7.67
N GLY A 61 2.47 9.97 6.44
CA GLY A 61 1.59 9.75 5.30
C GLY A 61 0.26 10.52 5.40
N PRO A 62 -0.72 10.24 4.51
CA PRO A 62 -1.99 10.98 4.44
C PRO A 62 -2.86 10.86 5.70
N ASP A 63 -2.77 9.73 6.39
CA ASP A 63 -3.56 9.39 7.58
C ASP A 63 -2.78 9.51 8.90
N GLY A 64 -1.47 9.81 8.83
CA GLY A 64 -0.60 9.92 10.00
C GLY A 64 -0.17 8.57 10.59
N LEU A 65 -0.41 7.45 9.90
CA LEU A 65 -0.18 6.10 10.41
C LEU A 65 1.04 5.38 9.79
N TYR A 66 1.82 6.08 8.96
CA TYR A 66 3.07 5.54 8.40
C TYR A 66 4.28 5.81 9.28
N THR A 67 5.20 4.85 9.36
CA THR A 67 6.48 4.99 10.04
C THR A 67 7.61 4.45 9.16
N GLY A 68 8.62 5.27 8.86
CA GLY A 68 9.77 4.83 8.08
C GLY A 68 10.64 3.82 8.82
N MET A 69 11.21 2.84 8.11
CA MET A 69 12.08 1.81 8.69
C MET A 69 13.55 2.05 8.33
N MET A 70 14.48 1.57 9.18
CA MET A 70 15.91 1.60 8.85
C MET A 70 16.22 0.61 7.74
N THR A 71 16.93 1.06 6.72
CA THR A 71 17.40 0.23 5.62
C THR A 71 18.76 -0.41 5.94
N ALA A 72 19.15 -1.44 5.17
CA ALA A 72 20.45 -2.09 5.32
C ALA A 72 21.63 -1.13 4.98
N GLU A 73 21.33 -0.09 4.21
CA GLU A 73 22.21 0.97 3.76
C GLU A 73 22.47 2.02 4.87
N GLY A 74 21.79 1.89 6.02
CA GLY A 74 22.00 2.75 7.19
C GLY A 74 21.24 4.07 7.13
N THR A 75 20.25 4.19 6.26
CA THR A 75 19.38 5.36 6.11
C THR A 75 17.96 5.04 6.60
N LEU A 76 17.20 6.08 6.95
CA LEU A 76 15.80 5.92 7.32
C LEU A 76 14.92 5.96 6.06
N THR A 77 13.94 5.06 6.00
CA THR A 77 12.94 4.85 4.93
C THR A 77 13.50 4.35 3.61
N PHE A 78 14.47 5.02 3.01
CA PHE A 78 15.01 4.69 1.68
C PHE A 78 16.53 4.56 1.68
N GLY A 79 17.05 3.50 1.04
CA GLY A 79 18.46 3.27 0.75
C GLY A 79 18.77 3.58 -0.72
N ASP A 80 19.96 4.17 -0.97
CA ASP A 80 20.48 4.44 -2.32
C ASP A 80 21.30 3.23 -2.80
N LEU A 81 20.85 2.63 -3.89
CA LEU A 81 21.45 1.44 -4.49
C LEU A 81 22.28 1.75 -5.74
N ARG A 82 22.33 3.00 -6.21
CA ARG A 82 22.99 3.38 -7.47
C ARG A 82 24.49 3.04 -7.48
N ALA A 83 25.13 3.04 -6.30
CA ALA A 83 26.52 2.64 -6.13
C ALA A 83 26.80 1.17 -6.48
N TYR A 84 25.76 0.32 -6.53
CA TYR A 84 25.88 -1.13 -6.78
C TYR A 84 25.58 -1.54 -8.22
N ASP A 85 25.39 -0.57 -9.13
CA ASP A 85 25.10 -0.80 -10.56
C ASP A 85 23.94 -1.79 -10.77
N LYS A 86 22.81 -1.50 -10.14
CA LYS A 86 21.58 -2.29 -10.20
C LYS A 86 20.52 -1.56 -11.03
N GLN A 87 19.52 -2.30 -11.49
CA GLN A 87 18.35 -1.72 -12.18
C GLN A 87 17.50 -0.84 -11.25
N ILE A 88 17.62 -1.05 -9.93
CA ILE A 88 16.91 -0.27 -8.91
C ILE A 88 17.85 0.80 -8.38
N ASP A 89 17.40 2.05 -8.43
CA ASP A 89 18.13 3.20 -7.89
C ASP A 89 17.91 3.32 -6.38
N PHE A 90 16.67 3.13 -5.91
CA PHE A 90 16.33 3.24 -4.49
C PHE A 90 15.42 2.10 -4.04
N ILE A 91 15.67 1.60 -2.83
CA ILE A 91 14.79 0.66 -2.12
C ILE A 91 14.26 1.32 -0.87
N GLY A 92 12.99 1.12 -0.54
CA GLY A 92 12.40 1.72 0.64
C GLY A 92 11.47 0.79 1.39
N GLN A 93 11.29 1.08 2.68
CA GLN A 93 10.41 0.33 3.56
C GLN A 93 9.81 1.24 4.64
N ALA A 94 8.51 1.06 4.87
CA ALA A 94 7.75 1.67 5.94
C ALA A 94 6.82 0.64 6.59
N GLU A 95 6.35 0.96 7.77
CA GLU A 95 5.24 0.30 8.44
C GLU A 95 4.00 1.18 8.34
N HIS A 96 2.83 0.57 8.20
CA HIS A 96 1.54 1.23 8.33
C HIS A 96 0.76 0.59 9.48
N LEU A 97 0.29 1.41 10.42
CA LEU A 97 -0.60 0.97 11.48
C LEU A 97 -2.03 0.99 10.95
N THR A 98 -2.71 -0.16 10.94
CA THR A 98 -4.12 -0.26 10.58
C THR A 98 -4.99 0.74 11.36
N ILE A 99 -6.11 1.20 10.77
CA ILE A 99 -6.97 2.24 11.33
C ILE A 99 -7.50 1.89 12.74
N ASN A 100 -7.69 0.60 13.03
CA ASN A 100 -8.12 0.13 14.36
C ASN A 100 -6.99 0.13 15.41
N GLY A 101 -5.74 0.40 15.00
CA GLY A 101 -4.57 0.47 15.85
C GLY A 101 -4.04 -0.89 16.35
N LEU A 102 -4.50 -2.01 15.77
CA LEU A 102 -4.21 -3.35 16.29
C LEU A 102 -3.12 -4.09 15.52
N TYR A 103 -3.01 -3.82 14.21
CA TYR A 103 -2.12 -4.53 13.31
C TYR A 103 -1.22 -3.59 12.54
N THR A 104 -0.04 -4.10 12.18
CA THR A 104 0.94 -3.38 11.37
C THR A 104 1.14 -4.13 10.08
N ASP A 105 1.11 -3.40 8.98
CA ASP A 105 1.45 -3.89 7.65
C ASP A 105 2.81 -3.32 7.25
N THR A 106 3.58 -4.05 6.46
CA THR A 106 4.83 -3.53 5.89
C THR A 106 4.59 -3.08 4.46
N VAL A 107 5.00 -1.87 4.12
CA VAL A 107 4.96 -1.31 2.77
C VAL A 107 6.38 -1.14 2.24
N ASN A 108 6.68 -1.75 1.10
CA ASN A 108 8.00 -1.81 0.48
C ASN A 108 7.97 -1.13 -0.88
N PHE A 109 9.09 -0.50 -1.26
CA PHE A 109 9.25 0.21 -2.52
C PHE A 109 10.55 -0.19 -3.21
N ALA A 110 10.51 -0.34 -4.53
CA ALA A 110 11.70 -0.37 -5.38
C ALA A 110 11.49 0.60 -6.55
N LEU A 111 12.40 1.55 -6.70
CA LEU A 111 12.32 2.63 -7.69
C LEU A 111 13.36 2.37 -8.78
N ALA A 112 12.88 2.21 -10.01
CA ALA A 112 13.71 2.00 -11.19
C ALA A 112 13.47 3.12 -12.21
N PRO A 113 14.53 3.65 -12.86
CA PRO A 113 14.34 4.61 -13.94
C PRO A 113 13.76 3.90 -15.18
N LEU A 114 12.68 4.44 -15.73
CA LEU A 114 12.20 4.12 -17.09
C LEU A 114 12.84 5.05 -18.13
N SER A 115 13.14 6.29 -17.71
CA SER A 115 13.91 7.30 -18.44
C SER A 115 14.50 8.30 -17.45
N ASP A 116 15.20 9.33 -17.92
CA ASP A 116 15.72 10.41 -17.06
C ASP A 116 14.61 11.20 -16.32
N THR A 117 13.36 11.11 -16.82
CA THR A 117 12.21 11.86 -16.30
C THR A 117 11.01 10.97 -15.99
N SER A 118 11.21 9.65 -15.86
CA SER A 118 10.14 8.71 -15.56
C SER A 118 10.66 7.55 -14.72
N THR A 119 9.87 7.16 -13.72
CA THR A 119 10.20 6.15 -12.72
C THR A 119 9.11 5.09 -12.68
N GLU A 120 9.51 3.82 -12.68
CA GLU A 120 8.67 2.73 -12.23
C GLU A 120 8.85 2.55 -10.72
N VAL A 121 7.74 2.68 -9.98
CA VAL A 121 7.66 2.35 -8.56
C VAL A 121 7.01 0.98 -8.43
N LYS A 122 7.78 -0.03 -8.03
CA LYS A 122 7.22 -1.30 -7.57
C LYS A 122 6.93 -1.20 -6.09
N ALA A 123 5.66 -1.25 -5.73
CA ALA A 123 5.20 -1.18 -4.36
C ALA A 123 4.61 -2.52 -3.93
N PHE A 124 4.88 -2.92 -2.69
CA PHE A 124 4.38 -4.16 -2.11
C PHE A 124 3.99 -3.95 -0.65
N SER A 125 2.75 -4.26 -0.30
CA SER A 125 2.27 -4.24 1.07
C SER A 125 1.84 -5.63 1.50
N ILE A 126 2.19 -6.01 2.73
CA ILE A 126 1.81 -7.28 3.35
C ILE A 126 1.42 -7.09 4.80
N SER A 127 0.38 -7.80 5.22
CA SER A 127 -0.03 -7.86 6.61
C SER A 127 0.87 -8.76 7.45
N GLN A 128 1.34 -8.24 8.59
CA GLN A 128 2.27 -8.96 9.48
C GLN A 128 1.56 -9.94 10.43
N ILE A 129 0.28 -10.22 10.19
CA ILE A 129 -0.52 -11.15 10.99
C ILE A 129 -1.05 -12.32 10.14
N ALA A 130 -0.86 -13.53 10.66
CA ALA A 130 -1.47 -14.72 10.09
C ALA A 130 -3.00 -14.70 10.28
N GLY A 131 -3.74 -15.09 9.25
CA GLY A 131 -5.21 -15.13 9.28
C GLY A 131 -5.90 -13.94 8.62
N ALA A 132 -5.14 -12.96 8.12
CA ALA A 132 -5.66 -11.85 7.30
C ALA A 132 -5.77 -12.18 5.80
N TYR A 133 -5.50 -13.43 5.38
CA TYR A 133 -5.51 -13.82 3.96
C TYR A 133 -6.81 -13.38 3.26
N CYS A 134 -6.66 -12.66 2.14
CA CYS A 134 -7.78 -12.21 1.30
C CYS A 134 -8.73 -11.27 2.05
N ASP A 135 -8.18 -10.33 2.84
CA ASP A 135 -8.95 -9.27 3.49
C ASP A 135 -9.38 -8.18 2.49
N ASP A 136 -10.16 -7.22 2.99
CA ASP A 136 -10.88 -6.20 2.21
C ASP A 136 -9.95 -5.09 1.67
N GLY A 137 -8.78 -5.44 1.12
CA GLY A 137 -7.92 -4.52 0.34
C GLY A 137 -7.08 -3.55 1.16
N GLN A 138 -6.78 -3.86 2.42
CA GLN A 138 -6.00 -2.98 3.29
C GLN A 138 -4.60 -2.71 2.73
N ASN A 139 -3.94 -3.72 2.14
CA ASN A 139 -2.60 -3.60 1.54
C ASN A 139 -2.62 -2.83 0.23
N TYR A 140 -3.67 -2.97 -0.58
CA TYR A 140 -3.90 -2.09 -1.73
C TYR A 140 -4.03 -0.63 -1.28
N LEU A 141 -4.89 -0.37 -0.30
CA LEU A 141 -5.10 0.96 0.25
C LEU A 141 -3.80 1.57 0.81
N ASN A 142 -3.01 0.79 1.56
CA ASN A 142 -1.73 1.23 2.14
C ASN A 142 -0.74 1.71 1.07
N ILE A 143 -0.72 1.08 -0.09
CA ILE A 143 0.12 1.55 -1.19
C ILE A 143 -0.51 2.79 -1.83
N LEU A 144 -1.77 2.68 -2.26
CA LEU A 144 -2.39 3.66 -3.12
C LEU A 144 -2.55 5.01 -2.42
N GLN A 145 -3.03 5.02 -1.17
CA GLN A 145 -3.23 6.26 -0.44
C GLN A 145 -1.90 7.02 -0.25
N LEU A 146 -0.81 6.31 0.03
CA LEU A 146 0.50 6.92 0.23
C LEU A 146 1.01 7.60 -1.04
N VAL A 147 0.87 6.93 -2.18
CA VAL A 147 1.34 7.45 -3.48
C VAL A 147 0.42 8.56 -3.98
N GLN A 148 -0.90 8.44 -3.82
CA GLN A 148 -1.86 9.49 -4.17
C GLN A 148 -1.74 10.73 -3.27
N GLY A 149 -1.32 10.57 -2.02
CA GLY A 149 -1.12 11.68 -1.09
C GLY A 149 0.08 12.58 -1.42
N VAL A 150 0.92 12.17 -2.38
CA VAL A 150 2.05 12.96 -2.85
C VAL A 150 1.64 13.88 -3.99
N LYS A 151 2.12 15.13 -3.96
CA LYS A 151 1.96 16.08 -5.06
C LYS A 151 3.01 15.85 -6.15
N TRP A 152 2.60 15.26 -7.26
CA TRP A 152 3.47 15.03 -8.42
C TRP A 152 3.53 16.26 -9.33
N VAL A 153 4.54 16.33 -10.20
CA VAL A 153 4.71 17.43 -11.16
C VAL A 153 3.56 17.52 -12.14
N ASP A 154 3.02 16.37 -12.56
CA ASP A 154 1.94 16.26 -13.54
C ASP A 154 0.54 16.33 -12.90
N GLY A 155 0.44 16.45 -11.58
CA GLY A 155 -0.82 16.50 -10.85
C GLY A 155 -0.99 15.34 -9.86
N ASP A 156 -2.24 14.95 -9.64
CA ASP A 156 -2.57 13.78 -8.83
C ASP A 156 -2.30 12.50 -9.62
N LEU A 157 -2.10 11.37 -8.92
CA LEU A 157 -1.90 10.07 -9.57
C LEU A 157 -3.21 9.60 -10.21
N GLU A 158 -3.18 9.35 -11.51
CA GLU A 158 -4.28 8.73 -12.25
C GLU A 158 -4.19 7.20 -12.17
N LEU A 159 -5.33 6.50 -12.07
CA LEU A 159 -5.36 5.04 -11.90
C LEU A 159 -4.84 4.27 -13.12
N ASP A 160 -4.85 4.86 -14.31
CA ASP A 160 -4.27 4.25 -15.51
C ASP A 160 -2.72 4.15 -15.45
N GLN A 161 -2.09 4.84 -14.50
CA GLN A 161 -0.67 4.73 -14.20
C GLN A 161 -0.34 3.57 -13.26
N VAL A 162 -1.36 2.87 -12.75
CA VAL A 162 -1.26 1.77 -11.79
C VAL A 162 -1.50 0.44 -12.51
N SER A 163 -0.68 -0.56 -12.21
CA SER A 163 -0.82 -1.91 -12.73
C SER A 163 -0.68 -2.94 -11.62
N HIS A 164 -1.65 -3.84 -11.52
CA HIS A 164 -1.64 -4.96 -10.59
C HIS A 164 -0.63 -6.01 -11.04
N LEU A 165 0.21 -6.48 -10.11
CA LEU A 165 1.23 -7.47 -10.39
C LEU A 165 0.87 -8.82 -9.78
N ASP A 166 1.21 -9.90 -10.48
CA ASP A 166 1.13 -11.28 -10.00
C ASP A 166 -0.28 -11.69 -9.48
N ASP A 167 -1.33 -11.17 -10.12
CA ASP A 167 -2.74 -11.36 -9.75
C ASP A 167 -3.09 -10.93 -8.31
N SER A 168 -2.25 -10.11 -7.67
CA SER A 168 -2.52 -9.57 -6.33
C SER A 168 -3.46 -8.37 -6.39
N CYS A 169 -4.28 -8.22 -5.34
CA CYS A 169 -5.24 -7.12 -5.15
C CYS A 169 -6.00 -6.73 -6.44
N PRO A 170 -6.64 -7.68 -7.14
CA PRO A 170 -7.21 -7.41 -8.46
C PRO A 170 -8.31 -6.35 -8.41
N GLU A 171 -8.56 -5.72 -9.55
CA GLU A 171 -9.73 -4.86 -9.76
C GLU A 171 -11.03 -5.57 -9.33
N PRO A 172 -11.99 -4.85 -8.72
CA PRO A 172 -13.26 -5.41 -8.31
C PRO A 172 -14.02 -5.96 -9.53
N THR A 173 -14.62 -7.14 -9.38
CA THR A 173 -15.54 -7.66 -10.41
C THR A 173 -16.90 -6.98 -10.30
N GLU A 174 -17.35 -6.32 -11.38
CA GLU A 174 -18.71 -5.77 -11.52
C GLU A 174 -19.83 -6.82 -11.33
#